data_AF-D3ASS3-F1
#
_entry.id   AF-D3ASS3-F1
#
_cell.length_a   1.000
_cell.length_b   1.000
_cell.length_c   1.000
_cell.angle_alpha   90.00
_cell.angle_beta   90.00
_cell.angle_gamma   90.00
#
_symmetry.space_group_name_H-M   'P 1'
#
loop_
_entity.id
_entity.type
_entity.pdbx_description
1 polymer ?
#
loop_
_entity_poly.entity_id
_entity_poly.type
_entity_poly.pdbx_seq_one_letter_code
_entity_poly.pdbx_strand_id
1 'polypeptide(L)' 'VSSHGHLPHKGPQPIFFMSGPDVKAGAVMERQRIIDEAPTFAYMLGVSMEEAQGRCMEELLLKP' A
#
# COMPACT_ATOMS: atom_id res chain seq x y z
N VAL A 1 25.28 13.52 6.37
CA VAL A 1 24.16 13.44 7.35
C VAL A 1 22.94 12.88 6.63
N SER A 2 22.25 11.89 7.21
CA SER A 2 20.93 11.44 6.74
C SER A 2 19.88 12.16 7.58
N SER A 3 18.87 12.75 6.95
CA SER A 3 17.81 13.52 7.63
C SER A 3 16.44 13.03 7.19
N HIS A 4 15.55 12.79 8.15
CA HIS A 4 14.19 12.24 7.98
C HIS A 4 13.13 13.16 8.60
N GLY A 5 11.84 12.91 8.33
CA GLY A 5 10.72 13.67 8.92
C GLY A 5 10.25 14.90 8.13
N HIS A 6 10.68 15.03 6.87
CA HIS A 6 10.18 16.06 5.96
C HIS A 6 8.74 15.75 5.49
N LEU A 7 8.14 16.70 4.76
CA LEU A 7 6.85 16.47 4.11
C LEU A 7 6.89 15.23 3.21
N PRO A 8 5.78 14.48 3.06
CA PRO A 8 5.76 13.20 2.31
C PRO A 8 6.27 13.29 0.87
N HIS A 9 6.17 14.45 0.22
CA HIS A 9 6.64 14.66 -1.15
C HIS A 9 8.11 15.11 -1.24
N LYS A 10 8.83 15.23 -0.12
CA LYS A 10 10.23 15.65 -0.07
C LYS A 10 11.15 14.48 0.26
N GLY A 11 12.26 14.40 -0.47
CA GLY A 11 13.30 13.39 -0.27
C GLY A 11 12.94 12.03 -0.89
N PRO A 12 13.81 11.03 -0.65
CA PRO A 12 13.59 9.68 -1.15
C PRO A 12 12.25 9.11 -0.69
N GLN A 13 11.52 8.49 -1.61
CA GLN A 13 10.25 7.85 -1.31
C GLN A 13 10.51 6.38 -0.93
N PRO A 14 9.84 5.84 0.12
CA PRO A 14 9.97 4.43 0.45
C PRO A 14 9.41 3.57 -0.69
N ILE A 15 9.95 2.36 -0.81
CA ILE A 15 9.46 1.38 -1.78
C ILE A 15 8.52 0.42 -1.06
N PHE A 16 7.41 0.08 -1.72
CA PHE A 16 6.45 -0.91 -1.26
C PHE A 16 6.45 -2.11 -2.21
N PHE A 17 6.47 -3.33 -1.66
CA PHE A 17 6.39 -4.58 -2.42
C PHE A 17 5.47 -5.57 -1.72
N MET A 18 4.76 -6.37 -2.52
CA MET A 18 3.92 -7.47 -2.06
C MET A 18 4.28 -8.74 -2.84
N SER A 19 4.20 -9.89 -2.17
CA SER A 19 4.35 -11.20 -2.79
C SER A 19 3.59 -12.22 -1.96
N GLY A 20 2.84 -13.10 -2.62
CA GLY A 20 1.98 -14.07 -1.95
C GLY A 20 0.95 -14.69 -2.90
N PRO A 21 0.19 -15.66 -2.42
CA PRO A 21 -0.80 -16.38 -3.23
C PRO A 21 -1.92 -15.46 -3.75
N ASP A 22 -2.30 -14.45 -3.00
CA ASP A 22 -3.38 -13.51 -3.36
C ASP A 22 -2.88 -12.22 -4.01
N VAL A 23 -1.55 -12.11 -4.20
CA VAL A 23 -0.90 -10.96 -4.81
C VAL A 23 -0.75 -11.18 -6.31
N LYS A 24 -1.15 -10.19 -7.10
CA LYS A 24 -1.04 -10.22 -8.55
C LYS A 24 0.40 -10.06 -9.01
N ALA A 25 1.00 -11.15 -9.48
CA ALA A 25 2.36 -11.14 -10.01
C ALA A 25 2.52 -10.13 -11.17
N GLY A 26 3.58 -9.32 -11.10
CA GLY A 26 3.91 -8.31 -12.12
C GLY A 26 3.03 -7.06 -12.10
N ALA A 27 2.10 -6.93 -11.13
CA ALA A 27 1.38 -5.67 -10.93
C ALA A 27 2.35 -4.57 -10.49
N VAL A 28 2.22 -3.38 -11.10
CA VAL A 28 3.02 -2.20 -10.79
C VAL A 28 2.08 -1.00 -10.62
N MET A 29 2.25 -0.27 -9.52
CA MET A 29 1.63 1.02 -9.29
C MET A 29 2.73 2.05 -9.08
N GLU A 30 2.69 3.18 -9.80
CA GLU A 30 3.80 4.13 -9.80
C GLU A 30 3.98 4.86 -8.46
N ARG A 31 2.91 5.44 -7.90
CA ARG A 31 2.94 6.15 -6.63
C ARG A 31 1.65 5.96 -5.86
N GLN A 32 1.76 5.42 -4.66
CA GLN A 32 0.65 5.27 -3.72
C GLN A 32 0.95 5.98 -2.39
N ARG A 33 -0.08 6.11 -1.55
CA ARG A 33 0.07 6.71 -0.22
C ARG A 33 0.27 5.59 0.79
N ILE A 34 1.18 5.78 1.74
CA ILE A 34 1.44 4.78 2.80
C ILE A 34 0.17 4.41 3.59
N ILE A 35 -0.79 5.33 3.71
CA ILE A 35 -2.06 5.07 4.41
C ILE A 35 -2.98 4.09 3.68
N ASP A 36 -2.70 3.78 2.42
CA ASP A 36 -3.45 2.81 1.61
C ASP A 36 -3.03 1.35 1.95
N GLU A 37 -1.89 1.15 2.62
CA GLU A 37 -1.40 -0.18 3.00
C GLU A 37 -2.33 -0.88 4.00
N ALA A 38 -2.76 -0.18 5.05
CA ALA A 38 -3.62 -0.74 6.09
C ALA A 38 -4.97 -1.29 5.57
N PRO A 39 -5.78 -0.52 4.81
CA PRO A 39 -7.02 -1.05 4.24
C PRO A 39 -6.77 -2.16 3.18
N THR A 40 -5.61 -2.18 2.52
CA THR A 40 -5.23 -3.28 1.61
C THR A 40 -5.01 -4.58 2.40
N PHE A 41 -4.31 -4.52 3.53
CA PHE A 41 -4.11 -5.70 4.38
C PHE A 41 -5.40 -6.17 5.05
N ALA A 42 -6.25 -5.23 5.50
CA ALA A 42 -7.56 -5.56 6.06
C ALA A 42 -8.40 -6.37 5.06
N TYR A 43 -8.43 -5.93 3.81
CA TYR A 43 -9.09 -6.64 2.73
C TYR A 43 -8.55 -8.07 2.54
N MET A 44 -7.23 -8.24 2.48
CA MET A 44 -6.61 -9.58 2.37
C MET A 44 -6.90 -10.48 3.57
N LEU A 45 -7.04 -9.91 4.76
CA LEU A 45 -7.36 -10.63 5.99
C LEU A 45 -8.86 -10.89 6.18
N GLY A 46 -9.71 -10.42 5.26
CA GLY A 46 -11.17 -10.58 5.35
C GLY A 46 -11.82 -9.73 6.44
N VAL A 47 -11.21 -8.60 6.82
CA VAL A 47 -11.75 -7.66 7.82
C VAL A 47 -11.98 -6.28 7.22
N SER A 48 -12.92 -5.51 7.77
CA SER A 48 -13.16 -4.12 7.33
C SER A 48 -12.41 -3.11 8.19
N MET A 49 -12.00 -2.01 7.57
CA MET A 49 -11.47 -0.82 8.24
C MET A 49 -12.22 0.42 7.75
N GLU A 50 -13.45 0.59 8.25
CA GLU A 50 -14.38 1.63 7.79
C GLU A 50 -13.87 3.06 8.06
N GLU A 51 -13.05 3.23 9.10
CA GLU A 51 -12.48 4.52 9.48
C GLU A 51 -11.14 4.82 8.78
N ALA A 52 -10.64 3.92 7.94
CA ALA A 52 -9.39 4.16 7.21
C ALA A 52 -9.55 5.34 6.24
N GLN A 53 -8.61 6.28 6.30
CA GLN A 53 -8.54 7.41 5.36
C GLN A 53 -7.94 6.99 4.01
N GLY A 54 -7.22 5.87 3.99
CA GLY A 54 -6.69 5.26 2.78
C GLY A 54 -7.74 4.49 1.99
N ARG A 55 -7.32 3.83 0.92
CA ARG A 55 -8.14 2.96 0.08
C ARG A 55 -7.38 1.66 -0.19
N CYS A 56 -8.11 0.56 -0.36
CA CYS A 56 -7.51 -0.71 -0.77
C CYS A 56 -6.84 -0.55 -2.15
N MET A 57 -5.60 -1.03 -2.28
CA MET A 57 -4.85 -1.11 -3.54
C MET A 57 -5.23 -2.40 -4.28
N GLU A 58 -6.49 -2.47 -4.73
CA GLU A 58 -7.07 -3.67 -5.36
C GLU A 58 -6.31 -4.10 -6.63
N GLU A 59 -5.62 -3.18 -7.31
CA GLU A 59 -4.81 -3.46 -8.50
C GLU A 59 -3.63 -4.39 -8.22
N LEU A 60 -3.17 -4.48 -6.97
CA LEU A 60 -2.11 -5.39 -6.54
C LEU A 60 -2.62 -6.80 -6.21
N LEU A 61 -3.93 -7.02 -6.20
CA LEU A 61 -4.56 -8.26 -5.73
C LEU A 61 -5.20 -9.03 -6.90
N LEU A 62 -5.33 -10.34 -6.77
CA LEU A 62 -5.91 -11.21 -7.81
C LEU A 62 -7.44 -11.13 -7.95
N LYS A 63 -8.11 -10.26 -7.15
CA LYS A 63 -9.54 -10.27 -6.73
C LYS A 63 -9.75 -11.08 -5.43
N PRO A 64 -10.83 -10.84 -4.65
CA PRO A 64 -11.16 -11.75 -3.57
C PRO A 64 -11.64 -13.10 -4.13
#